data_AF-A0AAW1YS80-F1
#
_entry.id   AF-A0AAW1YS80-F1
#
_cell.length_a   1.000
_cell.length_b   1.000
_cell.length_c   1.000
_cell.angle_alpha   90.00
_cell.angle_beta   90.00
_cell.angle_gamma   90.00
#
_symmetry.space_group_name_H-M   'P 1'
#
loop_
_entity.id
_entity.type
_entity.pdbx_description
1 polymer ?
#
loop_
_entity_poly.entity_id
_entity_poly.type
_entity_poly.pdbx_seq_one_letter_code
_entity_poly.pdbx_strand_id
1 'polypeptide(L)' 'MIESQRHSYHLVDPSPWPISGSLGALATTVGGVMYMHPFQGGATLLSLGLIFILYTMTPGPSGASLPSS' A
#
# COMPACT_ATOMS: atom_id res chain seq x y z
N MET A 1 40.46 15.67 4.03
CA MET A 1 39.05 16.10 4.05
C MET A 1 38.24 14.92 4.55
N ILE A 2 38.07 14.81 5.86
CA ILE A 2 36.88 15.20 6.63
C ILE A 2 35.62 14.41 6.22
N GLU A 3 35.38 13.40 7.06
CA GLU A 3 34.11 12.81 7.53
C GLU A 3 33.22 12.01 6.56
N SER A 4 33.19 10.70 6.86
CA SER A 4 32.15 9.72 6.52
C SER A 4 30.75 10.34 6.63
N GLN A 5 29.95 10.21 5.57
CA GLN A 5 28.56 10.70 5.50
C GLN A 5 27.74 10.17 6.69
N ARG A 6 27.63 10.99 7.75
CA ARG A 6 26.99 10.68 9.05
C ARG A 6 25.46 10.59 9.01
N HIS A 7 24.86 10.28 7.87
CA HIS A 7 23.44 10.01 7.78
C HIS A 7 23.22 8.93 6.71
N SER A 8 23.42 7.68 7.09
CA SER A 8 23.11 6.47 6.28
C SER A 8 21.60 6.27 6.10
N TYR A 9 20.84 7.35 5.92
CA TYR A 9 19.45 7.27 5.51
C TYR A 9 19.45 7.27 3.98
N HIS A 10 19.39 6.05 3.44
CA HIS A 10 19.02 5.80 2.06
C HIS A 10 17.67 6.50 1.84
N LEU A 11 17.66 7.64 1.13
CA LEU A 11 16.41 8.21 0.65
C LEU A 11 15.88 7.22 -0.37
N VAL A 12 14.98 6.35 0.10
CA VAL A 12 14.24 5.41 -0.73
C VAL A 12 13.68 6.21 -1.90
N ASP A 13 13.97 5.78 -3.14
CA ASP A 13 13.40 6.44 -4.32
C ASP A 13 11.90 6.58 -4.13
N PRO A 14 11.31 7.77 -4.42
CA PRO A 14 9.91 8.03 -4.15
C PRO A 14 9.06 7.08 -4.98
N SER A 15 8.61 6.00 -4.36
CA SER A 15 7.76 5.02 -5.00
C SER A 15 6.30 5.47 -4.89
N PRO A 16 5.47 5.26 -5.92
CA PRO A 16 4.05 5.64 -5.88
C PRO A 16 3.20 4.67 -5.04
N TRP A 17 3.78 3.53 -4.63
CA TRP A 17 3.12 2.46 -3.87
C TRP A 17 2.55 2.85 -2.50
N PRO A 18 3.13 3.78 -1.71
CA PRO A 18 2.57 4.24 -0.45
C PRO A 18 1.25 5.01 -0.63
N ILE A 19 1.12 5.79 -1.71
CA ILE A 19 -0.08 6.59 -1.99
C ILE A 19 -1.23 5.68 -2.39
N SER A 20 -0.98 4.70 -3.26
CA SER A 20 -2.00 3.71 -3.64
C SER A 20 -2.41 2.86 -2.43
N GLY A 21 -1.48 2.46 -1.56
CA GLY A 21 -1.82 1.74 -0.32
C GLY A 21 -2.71 2.57 0.62
N SER A 22 -2.40 3.86 0.76
CA SER A 22 -3.20 4.81 1.54
C SER A 22 -4.63 4.93 1.02
N LEU A 23 -4.80 4.96 -0.31
CA LEU A 23 -6.12 5.04 -0.95
C LEU A 23 -6.94 3.76 -0.74
N GLY A 24 -6.29 2.59 -0.76
CA GLY A 24 -6.90 1.31 -0.40
C GLY A 24 -7.34 1.23 1.06
N ALA A 25 -6.50 1.73 1.97
CA ALA A 25 -6.82 1.83 3.40
C ALA A 25 -8.04 2.73 3.65
N LEU A 26 -8.13 3.86 2.95
CA LEU A 26 -9.28 4.76 3.02
C LEU A 26 -10.56 4.06 2.52
N ALA A 27 -10.50 3.40 1.36
CA ALA A 27 -11.64 2.66 0.81
C ALA A 27 -12.13 1.54 1.75
N THR A 28 -11.20 0.82 2.39
CA THR A 28 -11.51 -0.24 3.37
C THR A 28 -12.17 0.33 4.62
N THR A 29 -11.69 1.48 5.11
CA THR A 29 -12.25 2.16 6.28
C THR A 29 -13.69 2.62 6.01
N VAL A 30 -13.93 3.25 4.86
CA VAL A 30 -15.28 3.68 4.43
C VAL A 30 -16.20 2.47 4.25
N GLY A 31 -15.71 1.40 3.60
CA GLY A 31 -16.46 0.17 3.42
C GLY A 31 -16.82 -0.52 4.73
N GLY A 32 -15.92 -0.50 5.71
CA GLY A 32 -16.16 -1.04 7.06
C GLY A 32 -17.23 -0.26 7.82
N VAL A 33 -17.22 1.06 7.77
CA VAL A 33 -18.26 1.90 8.37
C VAL A 33 -19.62 1.66 7.70
N MET A 34 -19.63 1.58 6.36
CA MET A 34 -20.85 1.26 5.60
C MET A 34 -21.33 -0.19 5.79
N TYR A 35 -20.46 -1.10 6.24
CA TYR A 35 -20.83 -2.47 6.59
C TYR A 35 -21.45 -2.56 7.99
N MET A 36 -20.95 -1.77 8.94
CA MET A 36 -21.48 -1.72 10.32
C MET A 36 -22.85 -1.05 10.41
N HIS A 37 -23.20 -0.21 9.44
CA HIS A 37 -24.51 0.40 9.32
C HIS A 37 -25.28 -0.28 8.17
N PRO A 38 -26.61 -0.42 8.19
CA PRO A 38 -27.37 -1.11 7.12
C PRO A 38 -27.43 -0.28 5.82
N PHE A 39 -26.28 -0.03 5.19
CA PHE A 39 -26.17 0.57 3.87
C PHE A 39 -26.05 -0.53 2.81
N GLN A 40 -26.88 -0.43 1.78
CA GLN A 40 -26.82 -1.28 0.61
C GLN A 40 -25.46 -1.05 -0.10
N GLY A 41 -24.57 -2.04 -0.07
CA GLY A 41 -23.24 -1.97 -0.70
C GLY A 41 -22.04 -1.80 0.24
N GLY A 42 -22.22 -1.81 1.57
CA GLY A 42 -21.09 -1.79 2.50
C GLY A 42 -20.15 -2.99 2.34
N ALA A 43 -20.71 -4.19 2.17
CA ALA A 43 -19.95 -5.43 1.97
C ALA A 43 -19.14 -5.44 0.66
N THR A 44 -19.68 -4.87 -0.42
CA THR A 44 -18.98 -4.80 -1.72
C THR A 44 -17.82 -3.81 -1.65
N LEU A 45 -18.04 -2.64 -1.05
CA LEU A 45 -16.99 -1.62 -0.89
C LEU A 45 -15.85 -2.10 0.03
N LEU A 46 -16.18 -2.80 1.12
CA LEU A 46 -15.19 -3.41 2.02
C LEU A 46 -14.36 -4.48 1.30
N SER A 47 -15.02 -5.35 0.53
CA SER A 47 -14.32 -6.40 -0.26
C SER A 47 -13.41 -5.77 -1.32
N LEU A 48 -13.87 -4.71 -1.99
CA LEU A 48 -13.09 -3.98 -2.99
C LEU A 48 -11.86 -3.29 -2.37
N GLY A 49 -12.02 -2.65 -1.21
CA GLY A 49 -10.92 -2.02 -0.47
C GLY A 49 -9.86 -3.04 -0.03
N LEU A 50 -10.29 -4.20 0.47
CA LEU A 50 -9.40 -5.31 0.84
C LEU A 50 -8.61 -5.84 -0.36
N ILE A 51 -9.27 -6.08 -1.49
CA ILE A 51 -8.62 -6.52 -2.73
C ILE A 51 -7.63 -5.46 -3.22
N PHE A 52 -7.98 -4.18 -3.12
CA PHE A 52 -7.12 -3.07 -3.53
C PHE A 52 -5.84 -2.98 -2.68
N ILE A 53 -5.95 -3.15 -1.36
CA ILE A 53 -4.78 -3.24 -0.45
C ILE A 53 -3.92 -4.44 -0.77
N LEU A 54 -4.53 -5.61 -0.98
CA LEU A 54 -3.81 -6.82 -1.35
C LEU A 54 -3.06 -6.62 -2.68
N TYR A 55 -3.68 -5.97 -3.66
CA TYR A 55 -3.06 -5.62 -4.93
C TYR A 55 -1.88 -4.64 -4.79
N THR A 56 -1.95 -3.72 -3.83
CA THR A 56 -0.84 -2.78 -3.56
C THR A 56 0.31 -3.41 -2.80
N MET A 57 0.04 -4.44 -2.01
CA MET A 57 1.04 -5.19 -1.25
C MET A 57 1.63 -6.36 -2.04
N THR A 58 0.89 -6.94 -2.99
CA THR A 58 1.48 -7.89 -3.94
C THR A 58 2.47 -7.11 -4.79
N PRO A 59 3.77 -7.39 -4.67
CA PRO A 59 4.76 -6.81 -5.57
C PRO A 59 4.29 -7.19 -6.98
N GLY A 60 4.05 -6.19 -7.83
CA GLY A 60 3.84 -6.49 -9.24
C GLY A 60 4.96 -7.40 -9.75
N PRO A 61 4.73 -8.18 -10.81
CA PRO A 61 5.74 -9.09 -11.39
C PRO A 61 7.07 -8.43 -11.81
N SER A 62 7.24 -7.13 -11.61
CA SER A 62 8.48 -6.36 -11.77
C SER A 62 9.35 -6.27 -10.49
N GLY A 63 8.96 -6.92 -9.39
CA GLY A 63 9.72 -6.98 -8.14
C GLY A 63 10.50 -8.28 -7.94
N ALA A 64 10.76 -9.05 -9.01
CA ALA A 64 11.87 -9.98 -9.01
C ALA A 64 13.16 -9.14 -9.05
N SER A 65 13.63 -8.69 -7.88
CA SER A 65 15.06 -8.77 -7.66
C SER A 65 15.39 -10.25 -7.85
N LEU A 66 15.88 -10.58 -9.04
CA LEU A 66 16.69 -11.76 -9.30
C LEU A 66 17.42 -12.12 -8.00
N PRO A 67 17.36 -13.37 -7.50
CA PRO A 67 18.34 -13.78 -6.50
C PRO A 67 19.71 -13.56 -7.16
N SER A 68 20.39 -12.50 -6.77
CA SER A 68 21.73 -12.17 -7.22
C SER A 68 22.64 -13.32 -6.78
N SER A 69 22.95 -14.21 -7.72
CA SER A 69 24.24 -14.91 -7.75
C SER A 69 25.33 -13.93 -8.16
#